data_AF-A0A7S3MWN2-F1
#
_entry.id   AF-A0A7S3MWN2-F1
#
_cell.length_a   1.000
_cell.length_b   1.000
_cell.length_c   1.000
_cell.angle_alpha   90.00
_cell.angle_beta   90.00
_cell.angle_gamma   90.00
#
_symmetry.space_group_name_H-M   'P 1'
#
loop_
_entity.id
_entity.type
_entity.pdbx_description
1 polymer ?
#
loop_
_entity_poly.entity_id
_entity_poly.type
_entity_poly.pdbx_seq_one_letter_code
_entity_poly.pdbx_strand_id
1 'polypeptide(L)'
;MAVVLTWSEGVAVSGTKVEVESLDLHVEFQPQDDVLCAVDHALRQCNGVKLASDVISTGGRLTNVQATKFDFIGDFNYLIYTSRNKFTKTSIDKVKAQQLTAQLKIYSPRHSHAVYEADLPFDLGEDSSKFWIGFCVRGGQGINDLGVTVGDPQALSDKKPSVYRDCVVDPEQTTIGISQPMNLEARQINPDYVEISWEEPSTDGGASISHYRLFIQ
;
A
#
# COMPACT_ATOMS: atom_id res chain seq x y z
N MET A 1 -2.96 -13.95 -1.29
CA MET A 1 -3.01 -12.48 -1.14
C MET A 1 -2.21 -11.85 -2.26
N ALA A 2 -2.57 -10.62 -2.64
CA ALA A 2 -1.74 -9.80 -3.51
C ALA A 2 -1.68 -8.36 -2.98
N VAL A 3 -0.52 -7.74 -3.11
CA VAL A 3 -0.36 -6.30 -2.89
C VAL A 3 -0.04 -5.67 -4.23
N VAL A 4 -0.75 -4.62 -4.59
CA VAL A 4 -0.60 -3.95 -5.88
C VAL A 4 -0.31 -2.48 -5.64
N LEU A 5 0.82 -2.02 -6.16
CA LEU A 5 1.21 -0.63 -6.24
C LEU A 5 1.01 -0.15 -7.69
N THR A 6 0.23 0.90 -7.88
CA THR A 6 0.03 1.54 -9.18
C THR A 6 0.41 3.00 -9.09
N TRP A 7 1.20 3.51 -10.03
CA TRP A 7 1.49 4.95 -10.13
C TRP A 7 1.55 5.40 -11.57
N SER A 8 1.20 6.67 -11.81
CA SER A 8 1.22 7.24 -13.15
C SER A 8 2.09 8.47 -13.28
N GLU A 9 2.80 8.55 -14.39
CA GLU A 9 3.63 9.66 -14.87
C GLU A 9 2.87 10.37 -16.02
N GLY A 10 2.30 11.57 -15.78
CA GLY A 10 1.55 12.38 -16.76
C GLY A 10 2.37 13.45 -17.52
N VAL A 11 2.44 13.37 -18.85
CA VAL A 11 3.31 14.21 -19.71
C VAL A 11 2.73 15.58 -20.09
N ALA A 12 3.47 16.65 -19.79
CA ALA A 12 3.44 17.94 -20.52
C ALA A 12 4.81 18.65 -20.44
N VAL A 13 5.17 19.52 -21.40
CA VAL A 13 6.57 19.75 -21.87
C VAL A 13 7.15 21.17 -21.64
N SER A 14 8.45 21.27 -21.29
CA SER A 14 9.51 22.24 -21.72
C SER A 14 10.74 22.21 -20.76
N GLY A 15 11.95 21.87 -21.25
CA GLY A 15 13.23 21.92 -20.48
C GLY A 15 14.32 20.92 -20.93
N THR A 16 15.59 21.11 -20.51
CA THR A 16 16.80 20.35 -20.92
C THR A 16 17.34 19.35 -19.87
N LYS A 17 16.81 19.32 -18.65
CA LYS A 17 17.20 18.38 -17.59
C LYS A 17 15.94 17.91 -16.86
N VAL A 18 15.83 16.61 -16.63
CA VAL A 18 14.59 16.03 -16.11
C VAL A 18 14.91 15.02 -15.02
N GLU A 19 14.33 15.29 -13.87
CA GLU A 19 14.31 14.38 -12.74
C GLU A 19 13.04 13.56 -12.86
N VAL A 20 13.23 12.25 -13.05
CA VAL A 20 12.14 11.27 -13.06
C VAL A 20 12.15 10.60 -11.70
N GLU A 21 10.97 10.39 -11.16
CA GLU A 21 10.79 9.75 -9.88
C GLU A 21 9.94 8.50 -10.08
N SER A 22 10.42 7.39 -9.56
CA SER A 22 9.70 6.12 -9.54
C SER A 22 9.43 5.69 -8.11
N LEU A 23 8.52 4.73 -8.00
CA LEU A 23 8.29 4.00 -6.77
C LEU A 23 8.68 2.55 -6.96
N ASP A 24 9.18 1.96 -5.89
CA ASP A 24 9.37 0.52 -5.80
C ASP A 24 8.60 -0.03 -4.60
N LEU A 25 7.91 -1.14 -4.84
CA LEU A 25 7.25 -1.98 -3.85
C LEU A 25 8.25 -2.98 -3.29
N HIS A 26 8.30 -3.06 -1.97
CA HIS A 26 9.16 -3.96 -1.23
C HIS A 26 8.34 -4.79 -0.27
N VAL A 27 8.75 -6.03 -0.07
CA VAL A 27 8.21 -6.92 0.96
C VAL A 27 9.37 -7.56 1.70
N GLU A 28 9.43 -7.39 3.02
CA GLU A 28 10.43 -7.98 3.90
C GLU A 28 9.77 -8.84 4.96
N PHE A 29 10.30 -10.03 5.20
CA PHE A 29 9.83 -10.92 6.25
C PHE A 29 10.91 -11.92 6.66
N GLN A 30 10.76 -12.47 7.85
CA GLN A 30 11.73 -13.39 8.43
C GLN A 30 11.07 -14.76 8.65
N PRO A 31 11.28 -15.74 7.75
CA PRO A 31 10.73 -17.08 7.92
C PRO A 31 11.44 -17.91 9.00
N GLN A 32 12.69 -17.59 9.35
CA GLN A 32 13.54 -18.28 10.34
C GLN A 32 14.52 -17.29 11.01
N ASP A 33 15.06 -17.61 12.19
CA ASP A 33 15.88 -16.71 13.03
C ASP A 33 17.10 -16.08 12.32
N ASP A 34 17.61 -16.69 11.26
CA ASP A 34 18.78 -16.26 10.51
C ASP A 34 18.49 -15.96 9.02
N VAL A 35 17.22 -16.06 8.58
CA VAL A 35 16.84 -15.87 7.19
C VAL A 35 15.98 -14.62 7.04
N LEU A 36 16.52 -13.56 6.42
CA LEU A 36 15.73 -12.40 5.98
C LEU A 36 15.36 -12.57 4.49
N CYS A 37 14.06 -12.65 4.21
CA CYS A 37 13.54 -12.55 2.85
C CYS A 37 13.25 -11.09 2.52
N ALA A 38 13.82 -10.62 1.41
CA ALA A 38 13.46 -9.34 0.79
C ALA A 38 12.97 -9.61 -0.63
N VAL A 39 11.85 -9.00 -1.01
CA VAL A 39 11.31 -9.04 -2.36
C VAL A 39 11.13 -7.62 -2.85
N ASP A 40 11.84 -7.29 -3.92
CA ASP A 40 11.87 -5.96 -4.54
C ASP A 40 12.23 -6.08 -6.04
N HIS A 41 12.50 -4.95 -6.70
CA HIS A 41 12.88 -4.94 -8.11
C HIS A 41 14.18 -5.73 -8.40
N ALA A 42 15.12 -5.78 -7.45
CA ALA A 42 16.39 -6.51 -7.58
C ALA A 42 16.23 -8.01 -7.27
N LEU A 43 15.48 -8.37 -6.23
CA LEU A 43 15.19 -9.74 -5.85
C LEU A 43 13.69 -10.02 -5.98
N ARG A 44 13.27 -10.49 -7.15
CA ARG A 44 11.84 -10.61 -7.49
C ARG A 44 11.10 -11.77 -6.82
N GLN A 45 11.77 -12.64 -6.07
CA GLN A 45 11.10 -13.73 -5.36
C GLN A 45 11.89 -14.20 -4.14
N CYS A 46 11.16 -14.54 -3.06
CA CYS A 46 11.71 -15.19 -1.87
C CYS A 46 10.60 -15.98 -1.16
N ASN A 47 10.84 -17.25 -0.82
CA ASN A 47 9.95 -18.10 -0.02
C ASN A 47 8.44 -17.97 -0.32
N GLY A 48 8.05 -18.09 -1.60
CA GLY A 48 6.65 -18.06 -2.02
C GLY A 48 6.05 -16.66 -2.19
N VAL A 49 6.83 -15.60 -1.96
CA VAL A 49 6.50 -14.23 -2.30
C VAL A 49 7.15 -13.88 -3.63
N LYS A 50 6.37 -13.38 -4.59
CA LYS A 50 6.81 -13.11 -5.98
C LYS A 50 6.36 -11.74 -6.43
N LEU A 51 7.27 -10.93 -6.95
CA LEU A 51 7.01 -9.63 -7.54
C LEU A 51 6.88 -9.76 -9.07
N ALA A 52 5.81 -9.18 -9.60
CA ALA A 52 5.63 -8.90 -11.01
C ALA A 52 5.53 -7.38 -11.22
N SER A 53 5.95 -6.91 -12.39
CA SER A 53 5.90 -5.50 -12.75
C SER A 53 5.50 -5.35 -14.22
N ASP A 54 4.67 -4.36 -14.52
CA ASP A 54 4.25 -4.03 -15.88
C ASP A 54 4.09 -2.52 -16.08
N VAL A 55 4.12 -2.05 -17.32
CA VAL A 55 4.00 -0.63 -17.69
C VAL A 55 3.00 -0.48 -18.84
N ILE A 56 1.98 0.33 -18.61
CA ILE A 56 0.90 0.60 -19.56
C ILE A 56 1.01 2.06 -20.03
N SER A 57 1.11 2.26 -21.34
CA SER A 57 1.07 3.60 -21.95
C SER A 57 -0.32 3.89 -22.49
N THR A 58 -0.95 4.98 -22.06
CA THR A 58 -2.26 5.41 -22.57
C THR A 58 -2.33 6.93 -22.64
N GLY A 59 -2.61 7.48 -23.82
CA GLY A 59 -2.80 8.93 -24.00
C GLY A 59 -1.59 9.79 -23.61
N GLY A 60 -0.36 9.26 -23.76
CA GLY A 60 0.86 9.94 -23.35
C GLY A 60 1.16 9.87 -21.84
N ARG A 61 0.37 9.13 -21.06
CA ARG A 61 0.65 8.82 -19.65
C ARG A 61 1.23 7.42 -19.53
N LEU A 62 2.36 7.27 -18.83
CA LEU A 62 2.89 5.97 -18.44
C LEU A 62 2.32 5.60 -17.08
N THR A 63 1.69 4.44 -16.99
CA THR A 63 1.18 3.88 -15.74
C THR A 63 2.00 2.64 -15.41
N ASN A 64 2.73 2.69 -14.32
CA ASN A 64 3.50 1.57 -13.82
C ASN A 64 2.65 0.79 -12.80
N VAL A 65 2.75 -0.53 -12.85
CA VAL A 65 2.08 -1.44 -11.94
C VAL A 65 3.12 -2.41 -11.39
N GLN A 66 3.22 -2.51 -10.08
CA GLN A 66 3.97 -3.55 -9.38
C GLN A 66 3.01 -4.36 -8.51
N ALA A 67 3.12 -5.68 -8.57
CA ALA A 67 2.25 -6.58 -7.83
C ALA A 67 3.06 -7.69 -7.17
N THR A 68 2.95 -7.79 -5.85
CA THR A 68 3.51 -8.90 -5.09
C THR A 68 2.43 -9.92 -4.77
N LYS A 69 2.61 -11.15 -5.24
CA LYS A 69 1.75 -12.29 -4.94
C LYS A 69 2.37 -13.14 -3.83
N PHE A 70 1.53 -13.57 -2.90
CA PHE A 70 1.88 -14.47 -1.81
C PHE A 70 1.25 -15.83 -2.10
N ASP A 71 2.07 -16.83 -2.42
CA ASP A 71 1.62 -18.21 -2.67
C ASP A 71 1.15 -18.87 -1.36
N PHE A 72 1.84 -18.59 -0.25
CA PHE A 72 1.45 -18.98 1.11
C PHE A 72 1.77 -17.83 2.06
N ILE A 73 0.84 -17.50 2.97
CA ILE A 73 1.10 -16.56 4.06
C ILE A 73 1.31 -17.41 5.30
N GLY A 74 2.56 -17.71 5.62
CA GLY A 74 2.91 -18.36 6.89
C GLY A 74 2.76 -17.41 8.08
N ASP A 75 2.97 -17.92 9.30
CA ASP A 75 2.83 -17.20 10.58
C ASP A 75 3.95 -16.18 10.84
N PHE A 76 4.27 -15.37 9.83
CA PHE A 76 5.31 -14.37 9.86
C PHE A 76 4.71 -12.96 9.90
N ASN A 77 5.51 -12.01 10.38
CA ASN A 77 5.24 -10.59 10.19
C ASN A 77 5.87 -10.15 8.87
N TYR A 78 5.05 -9.62 7.96
CA TYR A 78 5.49 -9.08 6.68
C TYR A 78 5.48 -7.57 6.76
N LEU A 79 6.63 -6.94 6.56
CA LEU A 79 6.75 -5.52 6.34
C LEU A 79 6.62 -5.26 4.85
N ILE A 80 5.55 -4.59 4.45
CA ILE A 80 5.34 -4.19 3.06
C ILE A 80 5.49 -2.68 2.99
N TYR A 81 6.34 -2.19 2.09
CA TYR A 81 6.56 -0.76 1.97
C TYR A 81 6.85 -0.30 0.56
N THR A 82 6.64 0.99 0.32
CA THR A 82 7.05 1.63 -0.94
C THR A 82 8.23 2.57 -0.72
N SER A 83 9.14 2.66 -1.68
CA SER A 83 10.27 3.59 -1.62
C SER A 83 10.33 4.48 -2.86
N ARG A 84 10.57 5.78 -2.68
CA ARG A 84 10.82 6.71 -3.80
C ARG A 84 12.25 6.62 -4.28
N ASN A 85 12.43 6.44 -5.59
CA ASN A 85 13.71 6.50 -6.26
C ASN A 85 13.73 7.70 -7.21
N LYS A 86 14.62 8.66 -6.94
CA LYS A 86 14.88 9.81 -7.81
C LYS A 86 16.05 9.46 -8.73
N PHE A 87 15.87 9.54 -10.04
CA PHE A 87 16.96 9.41 -11.00
C PHE A 87 16.97 10.55 -12.01
N THR A 88 18.16 11.06 -12.28
CA THR A 88 18.37 12.10 -13.28
C THR A 88 18.54 11.45 -14.65
N LYS A 89 17.68 11.78 -15.61
CA LYS A 89 17.85 11.36 -16.99
C LYS A 89 18.28 12.55 -17.84
N THR A 90 19.45 12.44 -18.48
CA THR A 90 19.89 13.36 -19.53
C THR A 90 19.30 12.90 -20.85
N SER A 91 18.33 13.63 -21.37
CA SER A 91 17.71 13.37 -22.68
C SER A 91 17.79 14.64 -23.52
N ILE A 92 18.05 14.47 -24.83
CA ILE A 92 18.01 15.53 -25.84
C ILE A 92 16.56 15.99 -26.08
N ASP A 93 15.60 15.16 -25.67
CA ASP A 93 14.17 15.43 -25.71
C ASP A 93 13.53 15.63 -24.33
N LYS A 94 12.62 16.61 -24.34
CA LYS A 94 12.01 17.35 -23.22
C LYS A 94 11.20 16.46 -22.27
N VAL A 95 11.40 16.59 -20.95
CA VAL A 95 10.49 16.03 -19.92
C VAL A 95 10.33 17.09 -18.80
N LYS A 96 9.15 17.24 -18.19
CA LYS A 96 8.91 18.10 -17.01
C LYS A 96 8.67 17.20 -15.79
N ALA A 97 8.89 17.75 -14.59
CA ALA A 97 8.42 17.16 -13.34
C ALA A 97 6.88 17.09 -13.34
N GLN A 98 6.34 15.94 -12.94
CA GLN A 98 4.92 15.60 -13.03
C GLN A 98 4.39 15.28 -11.63
N GLN A 99 3.10 15.53 -11.41
CA GLN A 99 2.42 15.05 -10.22
C GLN A 99 2.20 13.54 -10.37
N LEU A 100 2.94 12.76 -9.58
CA LEU A 100 2.74 11.33 -9.45
C LEU A 100 1.53 11.09 -8.56
N THR A 101 0.52 10.40 -9.08
CA THR A 101 -0.52 9.79 -8.26
C THR A 101 -0.15 8.33 -8.10
N ALA A 102 0.08 7.87 -6.87
CA ALA A 102 0.21 6.45 -6.60
C ALA A 102 -0.83 5.96 -5.60
N GLN A 103 -1.25 4.73 -5.84
CA GLN A 103 -2.23 4.04 -5.05
C GLN A 103 -1.73 2.64 -4.75
N LEU A 104 -1.83 2.27 -3.49
CA LEU A 104 -1.52 0.95 -2.99
C LEU A 104 -2.83 0.24 -2.65
N LYS A 105 -2.95 -1.02 -3.07
CA LYS A 105 -4.11 -1.88 -2.80
C LYS A 105 -3.69 -3.24 -2.27
N ILE A 106 -4.45 -3.79 -1.34
CA ILE A 106 -4.27 -5.17 -0.85
C ILE A 106 -5.51 -5.98 -1.20
N TYR A 107 -5.30 -7.14 -1.82
CA TYR A 107 -6.34 -8.08 -2.22
C TYR A 107 -6.23 -9.38 -1.44
N SER A 108 -7.36 -9.82 -0.90
CA SER A 108 -7.52 -11.10 -0.21
C SER A 108 -8.30 -12.10 -1.09
N PRO A 109 -7.96 -13.41 -1.09
CA PRO A 109 -8.61 -14.40 -1.96
C PRO A 109 -10.13 -14.51 -1.81
N ARG A 110 -10.71 -14.13 -0.67
CA ARG A 110 -12.15 -14.22 -0.39
C ARG A 110 -12.94 -12.94 -0.71
N HIS A 111 -12.29 -11.90 -1.20
CA HIS A 111 -12.92 -10.62 -1.48
C HIS A 111 -12.80 -10.27 -2.96
N SER A 112 -13.88 -9.77 -3.55
CA SER A 112 -13.92 -9.32 -4.96
C SER A 112 -13.24 -7.96 -5.16
N HIS A 113 -13.03 -7.21 -4.09
CA HIS A 113 -12.41 -5.88 -4.08
C HIS A 113 -11.19 -5.86 -3.15
N ALA A 114 -10.41 -4.78 -3.24
CA ALA A 114 -9.31 -4.57 -2.31
C ALA A 114 -9.86 -4.43 -0.89
N VAL A 115 -9.30 -5.19 0.04
CA VAL A 115 -9.63 -5.12 1.48
C VAL A 115 -8.98 -3.91 2.15
N TYR A 116 -8.05 -3.27 1.45
CA TYR A 116 -7.34 -2.09 1.90
C TYR A 116 -6.85 -1.30 0.69
N GLU A 117 -7.02 0.03 0.71
CA GLU A 117 -6.40 0.91 -0.30
C GLU A 117 -5.97 2.24 0.32
N ALA A 118 -4.77 2.69 -0.05
CA ALA A 118 -4.21 3.98 0.37
C ALA A 118 -3.70 4.76 -0.84
N ASP A 119 -4.03 6.04 -0.89
CA ASP A 119 -3.37 6.98 -1.76
C ASP A 119 -2.08 7.43 -1.10
N LEU A 120 -0.97 7.31 -1.83
CA LEU A 120 0.34 7.63 -1.28
C LEU A 120 0.63 9.11 -1.59
N PRO A 121 0.92 9.96 -0.58
CA PRO A 121 1.24 11.36 -0.81
C PRO A 121 2.59 11.48 -1.53
N PHE A 122 2.58 12.14 -2.70
CA PHE A 122 3.79 12.58 -3.41
C PHE A 122 3.89 14.09 -3.29
N ASP A 123 4.55 14.57 -2.25
CA ASP A 123 4.92 15.97 -2.23
C ASP A 123 6.18 16.19 -3.09
N LEU A 124 6.15 17.27 -3.90
CA LEU A 124 7.25 17.69 -4.79
C LEU A 124 8.32 18.49 -4.02
N GLY A 125 8.31 18.42 -2.69
CA GLY A 125 9.26 19.12 -1.82
C GLY A 125 10.72 18.82 -2.14
N GLU A 126 11.56 19.84 -1.99
CA GLU A 126 13.00 19.86 -2.32
C GLU A 126 13.84 18.83 -1.53
N ASP A 127 13.28 18.22 -0.49
CA ASP A 127 14.02 17.28 0.32
C ASP A 127 14.13 15.90 -0.32
N SER A 128 15.32 15.33 -0.24
CA SER A 128 15.68 13.99 -0.68
C SER A 128 15.10 12.87 0.20
N SER A 129 14.00 13.15 0.92
CA SER A 129 13.39 12.21 1.84
C SER A 129 12.90 10.98 1.08
N LYS A 130 13.48 9.83 1.41
CA LYS A 130 12.99 8.52 1.01
C LYS A 130 11.76 8.27 1.86
N PHE A 131 10.59 8.64 1.36
CA PHE A 131 9.35 8.32 2.06
C PHE A 131 9.09 6.82 1.98
N TRP A 132 8.83 6.22 3.13
CA TRP A 132 8.41 4.84 3.26
C TRP A 132 7.00 4.81 3.81
N ILE A 133 6.07 4.24 3.06
CA ILE A 133 4.74 3.90 3.58
C ILE A 133 4.82 2.42 3.86
N GLY A 134 5.04 2.08 5.13
CA GLY A 134 5.23 0.71 5.59
C GLY A 134 4.02 0.25 6.37
N PHE A 135 3.58 -0.98 6.14
CA PHE A 135 2.57 -1.62 6.96
C PHE A 135 2.94 -3.07 7.22
N CYS A 136 2.55 -3.53 8.40
CA CYS A 136 2.82 -4.87 8.86
C CYS A 136 1.60 -5.75 8.64
N VAL A 137 1.78 -6.94 8.08
CA VAL A 137 0.73 -7.96 7.92
C VAL A 137 1.11 -9.20 8.72
N ARG A 138 0.14 -9.77 9.44
CA ARG A 138 0.29 -11.05 10.18
C ARG A 138 -0.39 -12.19 9.45
N GLY A 139 0.36 -13.27 9.21
CA GLY A 139 -0.20 -14.48 8.59
C GLY A 139 -0.96 -15.42 9.52
N GLY A 140 -0.58 -15.49 10.81
CA GLY A 140 -1.11 -16.48 11.75
C GLY A 140 -2.55 -16.28 12.23
N GLN A 141 -3.16 -15.14 11.93
CA GLN A 141 -4.61 -14.93 12.08
C GLN A 141 -5.35 -14.93 10.74
N GLY A 142 -4.62 -15.23 9.65
CA GLY A 142 -5.08 -15.05 8.29
C GLY A 142 -5.33 -13.58 7.96
N ILE A 143 -5.68 -13.32 6.70
CA ILE A 143 -6.65 -12.26 6.42
C ILE A 143 -7.99 -12.89 6.80
N ASN A 144 -8.33 -12.82 8.08
CA ASN A 144 -9.61 -13.27 8.59
C ASN A 144 -10.73 -12.46 7.93
N ASP A 145 -11.98 -12.93 8.03
CA ASP A 145 -13.14 -12.28 7.41
C ASP A 145 -13.36 -10.81 7.91
N LEU A 146 -12.58 -10.39 8.92
CA LEU A 146 -12.49 -9.06 9.52
C LEU A 146 -11.45 -8.12 8.86
N GLY A 147 -10.64 -8.58 7.91
CA GLY A 147 -9.68 -7.74 7.16
C GLY A 147 -8.21 -7.92 7.53
N VAL A 148 -7.34 -7.09 6.93
CA VAL A 148 -5.90 -7.06 7.21
C VAL A 148 -5.67 -6.10 8.38
N THR A 149 -4.97 -6.54 9.44
CA THR A 149 -4.42 -5.59 10.41
C THR A 149 -3.26 -4.85 9.73
N VAL A 150 -3.45 -3.57 9.43
CA VAL A 150 -2.46 -2.71 8.78
C VAL A 150 -2.00 -1.69 9.83
N GLY A 151 -0.69 -1.58 10.06
CA GLY A 151 -0.13 -0.46 10.83
C GLY A 151 -0.44 0.88 10.14
N ASP A 152 -0.49 1.99 10.89
CA ASP A 152 -0.95 3.29 10.38
C ASP A 152 -0.31 3.65 9.01
N PRO A 153 -1.10 3.71 7.93
CA PRO A 153 -0.59 4.03 6.60
C PRO A 153 -0.20 5.49 6.40
N GLN A 154 -0.59 6.37 7.32
CA GLN A 154 -0.16 7.76 7.34
C GLN A 154 1.15 7.96 8.12
N ALA A 155 1.71 6.90 8.70
CA ALA A 155 3.06 6.92 9.27
C ALA A 155 4.10 6.97 8.14
N LEU A 156 4.17 8.11 7.45
CA LEU A 156 5.31 8.48 6.64
C LEU A 156 6.53 8.50 7.54
N SER A 157 7.42 7.56 7.34
CA SER A 157 8.70 7.54 8.05
C SER A 157 9.79 8.10 7.14
N ASP A 158 10.61 9.00 7.69
CA ASP A 158 11.85 9.46 7.05
C ASP A 158 12.94 8.37 7.05
N LYS A 159 12.78 7.36 7.91
CA LYS A 159 13.70 6.22 8.05
C LYS A 159 13.07 4.96 7.52
N LYS A 160 13.88 4.11 6.87
CA LYS A 160 13.42 2.80 6.41
C LYS A 160 12.86 1.99 7.59
N PRO A 161 11.60 1.52 7.54
CA PRO A 161 11.05 0.66 8.56
C PRO A 161 11.77 -0.69 8.58
N SER A 162 11.80 -1.34 9.73
CA SER A 162 12.42 -2.62 10.00
C SER A 162 11.37 -3.61 10.47
N VAL A 163 11.30 -4.76 9.79
CA VAL A 163 10.38 -5.83 10.17
C VAL A 163 10.57 -6.28 11.63
N TYR A 164 11.80 -6.20 12.16
CA TYR A 164 12.14 -6.66 13.51
C TYR A 164 11.78 -5.65 14.61
N ARG A 165 11.68 -4.35 14.29
CA ARG A 165 11.33 -3.33 15.29
C ARG A 165 9.90 -2.84 15.13
N ASP A 166 9.51 -2.61 13.89
CA ASP A 166 8.30 -1.89 13.55
C ASP A 166 7.13 -2.85 13.27
N CYS A 167 7.40 -4.13 13.01
CA CYS A 167 6.37 -5.17 12.85
C CYS A 167 6.30 -6.19 14.01
N VAL A 168 6.96 -5.91 15.13
CA VAL A 168 6.77 -6.68 16.37
C VAL A 168 5.56 -6.10 17.09
N VAL A 169 4.38 -6.62 16.74
CA VAL A 169 3.14 -6.29 17.46
C VAL A 169 3.18 -7.01 18.79
N ASP A 170 3.34 -6.25 19.87
CA ASP A 170 3.32 -6.77 21.24
C ASP A 170 2.02 -7.59 21.47
N PRO A 171 2.11 -8.87 21.90
CA PRO A 171 0.92 -9.67 22.19
C PRO A 171 0.01 -9.06 23.27
N GLU A 172 0.52 -8.19 24.15
CA GLU A 172 -0.31 -7.47 25.13
C GLU A 172 -0.96 -6.19 24.56
N GLN A 173 -0.51 -5.68 23.40
CA GLN A 173 -1.12 -4.53 22.67
C GLN A 173 -1.95 -4.97 21.47
N THR A 174 -2.62 -6.12 21.56
CA THR A 174 -3.43 -6.65 20.47
C THR A 174 -4.76 -5.89 20.32
N THR A 175 -4.72 -4.65 19.83
CA THR A 175 -5.87 -3.91 19.24
C THR A 175 -5.41 -2.78 18.29
N ILE A 176 -4.30 -2.94 17.56
CA ILE A 176 -3.86 -1.94 16.57
C ILE A 176 -4.44 -2.30 15.19
N GLY A 177 -5.76 -2.25 15.07
CA GLY A 177 -6.44 -2.39 13.79
C GLY A 177 -7.77 -1.66 13.88
N ILE A 178 -8.07 -0.83 12.89
CA ILE A 178 -9.39 -0.19 12.77
C ILE A 178 -10.41 -1.32 12.56
N SER A 179 -11.35 -1.50 13.48
CA SER A 179 -12.41 -2.50 13.28
C SER A 179 -13.42 -2.03 12.23
N GLN A 180 -14.31 -2.90 11.78
CA GLN A 180 -15.44 -2.47 10.96
C GLN A 180 -16.37 -1.51 11.71
N PRO A 181 -17.08 -0.61 11.00
CA PRO A 181 -18.15 0.20 11.61
C PRO A 181 -19.21 -0.69 12.26
N MET A 182 -19.76 -0.23 13.37
CA MET A 182 -20.75 -0.99 14.14
C MET A 182 -22.17 -0.67 13.69
N ASN A 183 -23.11 -1.58 13.96
CA ASN A 183 -24.55 -1.34 13.78
C ASN A 183 -24.94 -0.79 12.39
N LEU A 184 -24.33 -1.33 11.32
CA LEU A 184 -24.68 -0.97 9.94
C LEU A 184 -26.14 -1.37 9.66
N GLU A 185 -26.97 -0.39 9.34
CA GLU A 185 -28.38 -0.60 9.05
C GLU A 185 -28.88 0.30 7.91
N ALA A 186 -29.85 -0.20 7.15
CA ALA A 186 -30.59 0.60 6.18
C ALA A 186 -31.76 1.29 6.90
N ARG A 187 -31.71 2.62 6.99
CA ARG A 187 -32.73 3.47 7.63
C ARG A 187 -33.96 3.63 6.74
N GLN A 188 -33.74 3.83 5.44
CA GLN A 188 -34.82 3.99 4.46
C GLN A 188 -34.43 3.32 3.15
N ILE A 189 -35.39 2.61 2.56
CA ILE A 189 -35.23 1.96 1.25
C ILE A 189 -36.29 2.55 0.33
N ASN A 190 -35.84 3.28 -0.66
CA ASN A 190 -36.65 3.83 -1.74
C ASN A 190 -36.26 3.16 -3.08
N PRO A 191 -37.09 3.27 -4.13
CA PRO A 191 -36.75 2.72 -5.43
C PRO A 191 -35.43 3.26 -6.01
N ASP A 192 -35.09 4.51 -5.69
CA ASP A 192 -33.96 5.21 -6.29
C ASP A 192 -32.75 5.34 -5.35
N TYR A 193 -32.93 5.12 -4.04
CA TYR A 193 -31.86 5.27 -3.07
C TYR A 193 -32.08 4.45 -1.79
N VAL A 194 -30.98 4.18 -1.10
CA VAL A 194 -30.98 3.60 0.24
C VAL A 194 -30.22 4.55 1.16
N GLU A 195 -30.83 4.89 2.29
CA GLU A 195 -30.16 5.60 3.37
C GLU A 195 -29.61 4.58 4.36
N ILE A 196 -28.32 4.66 4.64
CA ILE A 196 -27.61 3.75 5.56
C ILE A 196 -26.97 4.54 6.70
N SER A 197 -26.99 3.96 7.89
CA SER A 197 -26.31 4.48 9.07
C SER A 197 -25.46 3.41 9.73
N TRP A 198 -24.40 3.84 10.41
CA TRP A 198 -23.54 2.99 11.21
C TRP A 198 -22.97 3.82 12.36
N GLU A 199 -22.43 3.13 13.35
CA GLU A 199 -21.67 3.68 14.45
C GLU A 199 -20.17 3.56 14.18
N GLU A 200 -19.39 4.34 14.92
CA GLU A 200 -17.94 4.25 14.89
C GLU A 200 -17.47 2.82 15.19
N PRO A 201 -16.34 2.40 14.60
CA PRO A 201 -15.75 1.12 14.91
C PRO A 201 -15.35 1.04 16.39
N SER A 202 -15.45 -0.16 16.96
CA SER A 202 -15.06 -0.45 18.35
C SER A 202 -13.60 -0.10 18.69
N THR A 203 -12.74 -0.04 17.69
CA THR A 203 -11.36 0.44 17.80
C THR A 203 -11.00 1.19 16.51
N ASP A 204 -10.34 2.34 16.67
CA ASP A 204 -9.80 3.15 15.58
C ASP A 204 -8.32 2.84 15.31
N GLY A 205 -7.79 1.78 15.94
CA GLY A 205 -6.40 1.37 15.79
C GLY A 205 -5.39 2.42 16.28
N GLY A 206 -5.81 3.42 17.05
CA GLY A 206 -4.95 4.47 17.60
C GLY A 206 -4.84 5.74 16.73
N ALA A 207 -5.64 5.89 15.67
CA ALA A 207 -5.66 7.08 14.82
C ALA A 207 -7.10 7.52 14.48
N SER A 208 -7.33 8.83 14.39
CA SER A 208 -8.67 9.37 14.10
C SER A 208 -9.20 8.95 12.72
N ILE A 209 -10.47 8.57 12.66
CA ILE A 209 -11.12 8.17 11.41
C ILE A 209 -11.33 9.38 10.51
N SER A 210 -10.73 9.34 9.31
CA SER A 210 -10.83 10.42 8.33
C SER A 210 -11.98 10.26 7.34
N HIS A 211 -12.31 9.03 6.95
CA HIS A 211 -13.37 8.72 5.99
C HIS A 211 -13.84 7.26 6.11
N TYR A 212 -15.06 7.00 5.64
CA TYR A 212 -15.61 5.65 5.46
C TYR A 212 -15.68 5.33 3.96
N ARG A 213 -15.52 4.04 3.61
CA ARG A 213 -15.73 3.56 2.24
C ARG A 213 -16.81 2.50 2.21
N LEU A 214 -17.73 2.65 1.26
CA LEU A 214 -18.85 1.75 1.02
C LEU A 214 -18.57 0.91 -0.21
N PHE A 215 -18.69 -0.40 -0.09
CA PHE A 215 -18.58 -1.34 -1.20
C PHE A 215 -19.95 -1.93 -1.48
N ILE A 216 -20.44 -1.73 -2.71
CA ILE A 216 -21.72 -2.28 -3.19
C ILE A 216 -21.39 -3.48 -4.07
N GLN A 217 -21.97 -4.64 -3.79
CA GLN A 217 -21.81 -5.87 -4.58
C GLN A 217 -22.94 -6.04 -5.60
#